data_AF-A0A7J7VXT1-F1
#
_entry.id   AF-A0A7J7VXT1-F1
#
_cell.length_a   1.000
_cell.length_b   1.000
_cell.length_c   1.000
_cell.angle_alpha   90.00
_cell.angle_beta   90.00
_cell.angle_gamma   90.00
#
_symmetry.space_group_name_H-M   'P 1'
#
loop_
_entity.id
_entity.type
_entity.pdbx_description
1 polymer ?
#
loop_
_entity_poly.entity_id
_entity_poly.type
_entity_poly.pdbx_seq_one_letter_code
_entity_poly.pdbx_strand_id
1 'polypeptide(L)'
;MQDPSMNLQGLAVGNGLSSYEQNDNSLVYFAYYHGLLGNRLWSSLQTHCCSQNKCNFYDNKDQECVNSLQEVSHIVASSGLNIYNLYAPCAGGVPGHVRYEKDTVVVQDFGNIFTRLPIKRMLHQALLRSGNRVHLDPPCTNTTAASTYLNNPFVRKALHIPEQLPGWDMCNFLVNIQYRRLYQSMDSQYLKLLGAQKYRILLYNGDVDMACNFLGDEWFVDSLNQKMEVQRRPWLVKYGDSGEQIAGFVKEFSNIAFLTIKVGPGPGEGGLAGEGWGRTHPSFPFPSHFYPGFHLAPQGQVFAVGESGRMKIGRFGAGWVEEEPHWLGGSNGMKEAPRAREGILQSFAPQGAGHMVPTDKPQAALTMFSRFLNKQPY
;
A
#
# COMPACT_ATOMS: atom_id res chain seq x y z
N MET A 1 -10.44 30.64 9.21
CA MET A 1 -9.45 30.47 10.29
C MET A 1 -9.26 31.83 10.93
N GLN A 2 -9.35 31.89 12.26
CA GLN A 2 -9.53 33.15 13.01
C GLN A 2 -8.25 33.66 13.68
N ASP A 3 -7.12 32.95 13.57
CA ASP A 3 -5.83 33.42 14.10
C ASP A 3 -4.93 33.90 12.95
N PRO A 4 -4.81 35.23 12.74
CA PRO A 4 -3.97 35.79 11.70
C PRO A 4 -2.46 35.67 12.00
N SER A 5 -2.06 35.26 13.20
CA SER A 5 -0.64 35.12 13.57
C SER A 5 0.04 33.90 12.93
N MET A 6 -0.74 32.89 12.55
CA MET A 6 -0.23 31.68 11.91
C MET A 6 -0.14 31.87 10.39
N ASN A 7 1.08 31.82 9.85
CA ASN A 7 1.32 31.91 8.40
C ASN A 7 1.03 30.57 7.68
N LEU A 8 -0.22 30.11 7.73
CA LEU A 8 -0.62 28.87 7.06
C LEU A 8 -0.62 29.05 5.54
N GLN A 9 0.13 28.19 4.84
CA GLN A 9 0.28 28.23 3.38
C GLN A 9 -0.38 27.06 2.65
N GLY A 10 -0.67 25.96 3.34
CA GLY A 10 -1.18 24.75 2.73
C GLY A 10 -1.27 23.58 3.68
N LEU A 11 -1.81 22.47 3.18
CA LEU A 11 -1.86 21.18 3.86
C LEU A 11 -1.67 20.03 2.86
N ALA A 12 -1.08 18.93 3.34
CA ALA A 12 -0.95 17.69 2.59
C ALA A 12 -1.46 16.52 3.44
N VAL A 13 -2.25 15.63 2.85
CA VAL A 13 -2.82 14.45 3.53
C VAL A 13 -2.50 13.20 2.73
N GLY A 14 -1.81 12.25 3.36
CA GLY A 14 -1.46 10.96 2.79
C GLY A 14 -2.42 9.87 3.22
N ASN A 15 -2.98 9.11 2.27
CA ASN A 15 -3.90 8.00 2.52
C ASN A 15 -4.96 8.36 3.58
N GLY A 16 -5.68 9.46 3.33
CA GLY A 16 -6.54 10.10 4.32
C GLY A 16 -7.91 9.45 4.41
N LEU A 17 -8.53 9.50 5.58
CA LEU A 17 -9.95 9.17 5.71
C LEU A 17 -10.80 10.41 5.48
N SER A 18 -10.97 10.80 4.21
CA SER A 18 -11.68 12.04 3.84
C SER A 18 -13.21 11.90 3.88
N SER A 19 -13.74 10.72 3.58
CA SER A 19 -15.16 10.37 3.71
C SER A 19 -15.32 8.88 3.99
N TYR A 20 -16.02 8.52 5.06
CA TYR A 20 -16.28 7.12 5.40
C TYR A 20 -17.08 6.42 4.31
N GLU A 21 -18.10 7.09 3.78
CA GLU A 21 -18.95 6.52 2.72
C GLU A 21 -18.16 6.25 1.43
N GLN A 22 -17.36 7.21 1.00
CA GLN A 22 -16.58 7.04 -0.24
C GLN A 22 -15.48 6.00 -0.06
N ASN A 23 -14.85 5.94 1.12
CA ASN A 23 -13.86 4.92 1.44
C ASN A 23 -14.48 3.50 1.47
N ASP A 24 -15.58 3.31 2.20
CA ASP A 24 -16.23 2.00 2.33
C ASP A 24 -16.77 1.51 0.98
N ASN A 25 -17.40 2.40 0.19
CA ASN A 25 -17.89 2.04 -1.14
C ASN A 25 -16.75 1.66 -2.09
N SER A 26 -15.72 2.51 -2.20
CA SER A 26 -14.60 2.27 -3.10
C SER A 26 -13.78 1.04 -2.72
N LEU A 27 -13.68 0.70 -1.42
CA LEU A 27 -12.97 -0.48 -0.94
C LEU A 27 -13.56 -1.79 -1.50
N VAL A 28 -14.89 -1.89 -1.59
CA VAL A 28 -15.53 -3.11 -2.12
C VAL A 28 -15.22 -3.28 -3.61
N TYR A 29 -15.27 -2.19 -4.39
CA TYR A 29 -14.82 -2.21 -5.79
C TYR A 29 -13.33 -2.54 -5.90
N PHE A 30 -12.50 -1.92 -5.06
CA PHE A 30 -11.06 -2.17 -5.01
C PHE A 30 -10.79 -3.67 -4.80
N ALA A 31 -11.43 -4.28 -3.79
CA ALA A 31 -11.25 -5.68 -3.46
C ALA A 31 -11.63 -6.60 -4.64
N TYR A 32 -12.74 -6.34 -5.32
CA TYR A 32 -13.13 -7.14 -6.49
C TYR A 32 -12.14 -7.00 -7.64
N TYR A 33 -11.81 -5.78 -8.05
CA TYR A 33 -10.94 -5.53 -9.20
C TYR A 33 -9.45 -5.83 -8.96
N HIS A 34 -9.05 -6.04 -7.71
CA HIS A 34 -7.72 -6.56 -7.35
C HIS A 34 -7.73 -8.07 -7.08
N GLY A 35 -8.82 -8.77 -7.44
CA GLY A 35 -8.88 -10.23 -7.44
C GLY A 35 -9.10 -10.88 -6.07
N LEU A 36 -9.55 -10.12 -5.08
CA LEU A 36 -9.82 -10.64 -3.73
C LEU A 36 -11.20 -11.28 -3.61
N LEU A 37 -12.18 -10.77 -4.36
CA LEU A 37 -13.56 -11.24 -4.32
C LEU A 37 -13.85 -12.06 -5.58
N GLY A 38 -14.37 -13.27 -5.41
CA GLY A 38 -14.81 -14.10 -6.54
C GLY A 38 -16.15 -13.65 -7.13
N ASN A 39 -16.42 -14.04 -8.39
CA ASN A 39 -17.64 -13.66 -9.12
C ASN A 39 -18.95 -13.97 -8.38
N ARG A 40 -18.99 -15.04 -7.58
CA ARG A 40 -20.19 -15.38 -6.80
C ARG A 40 -20.51 -14.33 -5.73
N LEU A 41 -19.49 -13.92 -4.98
CA LEU A 41 -19.64 -12.89 -3.94
C LEU A 41 -19.93 -11.52 -4.59
N TRP A 42 -19.24 -11.21 -5.68
CA TRP A 42 -19.50 -9.97 -6.44
C TRP A 42 -20.93 -9.90 -6.98
N SER A 43 -21.45 -10.98 -7.59
CA SER A 43 -22.83 -11.02 -8.04
C SER A 43 -23.82 -10.81 -6.90
N SER A 44 -23.59 -11.44 -5.73
CA SER A 44 -24.43 -11.21 -4.54
C SER A 44 -24.42 -9.74 -4.10
N LEU A 45 -23.23 -9.14 -4.01
CA LEU A 45 -23.07 -7.70 -3.70
C LEU A 45 -23.83 -6.84 -4.70
N GLN A 46 -23.69 -7.11 -6.01
CA GLN A 46 -24.39 -6.35 -7.05
C GLN A 46 -25.91 -6.50 -6.99
N THR A 47 -26.41 -7.69 -6.65
CA THR A 47 -27.85 -7.96 -6.55
C THR A 47 -28.48 -7.32 -5.32
N HIS A 48 -27.81 -7.37 -4.17
CA HIS A 48 -28.40 -7.01 -2.88
C HIS A 48 -28.01 -5.60 -2.39
N CYS A 49 -26.84 -5.10 -2.81
CA CYS A 49 -26.34 -3.81 -2.35
C CYS A 49 -26.52 -2.68 -3.39
N CYS A 50 -26.91 -2.99 -4.63
CA CYS A 50 -26.92 -2.02 -5.72
C CYS A 50 -28.28 -1.87 -6.39
N SER A 51 -28.58 -0.66 -6.84
CA SER A 51 -29.76 -0.33 -7.64
C SER A 51 -29.40 0.75 -8.65
N GLN A 52 -29.85 0.59 -9.91
CA GLN A 52 -29.68 1.58 -10.97
C GLN A 52 -28.22 2.08 -11.13
N ASN A 53 -27.26 1.15 -11.17
CA ASN A 53 -25.82 1.40 -11.27
C ASN A 53 -25.17 2.13 -10.09
N LYS A 54 -25.88 2.28 -8.96
CA LYS A 54 -25.31 2.79 -7.71
C LYS A 54 -25.31 1.69 -6.65
N CYS A 55 -24.18 1.50 -6.00
CA CYS A 55 -24.03 0.57 -4.89
C CYS A 55 -23.96 1.32 -3.57
N ASN A 56 -24.65 0.81 -2.56
CA ASN A 56 -24.48 1.25 -1.18
C ASN A 56 -23.84 0.11 -0.39
N PHE A 57 -22.54 0.22 -0.15
CA PHE A 57 -21.75 -0.65 0.71
C PHE A 57 -21.41 -0.01 2.06
N TYR A 58 -21.97 1.17 2.36
CA TYR A 58 -21.62 1.97 3.52
C TYR A 58 -22.59 1.74 4.70
N ASP A 59 -23.89 1.92 4.49
CA ASP A 59 -24.89 1.87 5.56
C ASP A 59 -26.13 1.04 5.23
N ASN A 60 -26.04 0.20 4.19
CA ASN A 60 -27.12 -0.67 3.74
C ASN A 60 -27.64 -1.58 4.87
N LYS A 61 -28.96 -1.81 4.85
CA LYS A 61 -29.71 -2.57 5.86
C LYS A 61 -30.27 -3.89 5.33
N ASP A 62 -30.16 -4.15 4.03
CA ASP A 62 -30.51 -5.44 3.46
C ASP A 62 -29.63 -6.54 4.07
N GLN A 63 -30.26 -7.61 4.55
CA GLN A 63 -29.56 -8.65 5.32
C GLN A 63 -28.56 -9.43 4.46
N GLU A 64 -28.88 -9.71 3.19
CA GLU A 64 -27.97 -10.43 2.28
C GLU A 64 -26.81 -9.55 1.84
N CYS A 65 -27.06 -8.25 1.67
CA CYS A 65 -26.01 -7.26 1.47
C CYS A 65 -25.06 -7.20 2.66
N VAL A 66 -25.59 -7.10 3.89
CA VAL A 66 -24.78 -7.05 5.12
C VAL A 66 -23.98 -8.33 5.31
N ASN A 67 -24.57 -9.50 5.04
CA ASN A 67 -23.87 -10.79 5.11
C ASN A 67 -22.71 -10.84 4.10
N SER A 68 -22.96 -10.39 2.87
CA SER A 68 -21.93 -10.32 1.82
C SER A 68 -20.81 -9.33 2.20
N LEU A 69 -21.14 -8.17 2.76
CA LEU A 69 -20.17 -7.18 3.22
C LEU A 69 -19.39 -7.63 4.46
N GLN A 70 -19.97 -8.46 5.32
CA GLN A 70 -19.25 -9.11 6.40
C GLN A 70 -18.17 -10.06 5.86
N GLU A 71 -18.45 -10.80 4.79
CA GLU A 71 -17.44 -11.64 4.12
C GLU A 71 -16.33 -10.78 3.48
N VAL A 72 -16.69 -9.67 2.82
CA VAL A 72 -15.70 -8.71 2.29
C VAL A 72 -14.80 -8.18 3.41
N SER A 73 -15.37 -7.79 4.56
CA SER A 73 -14.62 -7.33 5.72
C SER A 73 -13.65 -8.40 6.24
N HIS A 74 -14.09 -9.67 6.30
CA HIS A 74 -13.23 -10.79 6.69
C HIS A 74 -12.07 -10.98 5.71
N ILE A 75 -12.35 -10.98 4.39
CA ILE A 75 -11.32 -11.13 3.35
C ILE A 75 -10.30 -9.99 3.44
N VAL A 76 -10.74 -8.74 3.51
CA VAL A 76 -9.83 -7.58 3.46
C VAL A 76 -9.03 -7.40 4.75
N ALA A 77 -9.63 -7.65 5.92
CA ALA A 77 -9.05 -7.25 7.21
C ALA A 77 -8.68 -8.43 8.13
N SER A 78 -9.07 -9.67 7.83
CA SER A 78 -8.92 -10.81 8.76
C SER A 78 -8.58 -12.15 8.10
N SER A 79 -8.18 -12.15 6.82
CA SER A 79 -7.76 -13.37 6.10
C SER A 79 -6.23 -13.53 6.02
N GLY A 80 -5.47 -12.58 6.55
CA GLY A 80 -4.01 -12.54 6.47
C GLY A 80 -3.44 -11.63 5.36
N LEU A 81 -4.31 -10.97 4.59
CA LEU A 81 -3.90 -9.88 3.72
C LEU A 81 -3.44 -8.67 4.52
N ASN A 82 -2.43 -7.97 3.99
CA ASN A 82 -1.98 -6.71 4.56
C ASN A 82 -2.84 -5.57 4.02
N ILE A 83 -3.76 -5.07 4.86
CA ILE A 83 -4.67 -3.97 4.49
C ILE A 83 -3.95 -2.67 4.13
N TYR A 84 -2.74 -2.46 4.66
CA TYR A 84 -1.95 -1.27 4.36
C TYR A 84 -1.13 -1.39 3.08
N ASN A 85 -0.85 -2.60 2.60
CA ASN A 85 -0.18 -2.79 1.33
C ASN A 85 -0.53 -4.18 0.81
N LEU A 86 -1.46 -4.26 -0.15
CA LEU A 86 -2.03 -5.52 -0.63
C LEU A 86 -0.98 -6.55 -1.06
N TYR A 87 0.16 -6.08 -1.59
CA TYR A 87 1.21 -6.95 -2.12
C TYR A 87 2.37 -7.20 -1.14
N ALA A 88 2.32 -6.59 0.05
CA ALA A 88 3.29 -6.84 1.11
C ALA A 88 2.87 -8.02 1.99
N PRO A 89 3.83 -8.74 2.60
CA PRO A 89 3.51 -9.72 3.61
C PRO A 89 2.84 -9.07 4.84
N CYS A 90 2.00 -9.85 5.53
CA CYS A 90 1.43 -9.43 6.81
C CYS A 90 2.39 -9.80 7.96
N ALA A 91 2.96 -8.80 8.64
CA ALA A 91 3.82 -9.07 9.78
C ALA A 91 3.03 -9.75 10.90
N GLY A 92 3.56 -10.88 11.40
CA GLY A 92 2.87 -11.72 12.37
C GLY A 92 2.03 -12.85 11.77
N GLY A 93 1.98 -12.97 10.43
CA GLY A 93 1.22 -14.03 9.74
C GLY A 93 -0.29 -13.77 9.77
N VAL A 94 -1.09 -14.78 9.41
CA VAL A 94 -2.56 -14.73 9.43
C VAL A 94 -3.05 -14.74 10.88
N PRO A 95 -3.51 -13.62 11.46
CA PRO A 95 -4.07 -13.64 12.79
C PRO A 95 -5.52 -14.11 12.67
N GLY A 96 -5.99 -14.95 13.60
CA GLY A 96 -7.41 -14.81 13.99
C GLY A 96 -7.65 -13.38 14.50
N HIS A 97 -8.89 -12.93 14.67
CA HIS A 97 -9.21 -11.54 15.09
C HIS A 97 -8.44 -10.99 16.31
N VAL A 98 -7.77 -11.87 17.07
CA VAL A 98 -6.89 -11.55 18.19
C VAL A 98 -5.56 -12.28 18.01
N ARG A 99 -4.45 -11.55 18.11
CA ARG A 99 -3.11 -12.14 18.29
C ARG A 99 -2.73 -12.06 19.76
N TYR A 100 -2.10 -13.11 20.29
CA TYR A 100 -1.51 -13.09 21.62
C TYR A 100 -0.01 -12.91 21.51
N GLU A 101 0.53 -11.95 22.23
CA GLU A 101 1.95 -11.80 22.45
C GLU A 101 2.24 -11.96 23.95
N LYS A 102 2.69 -13.16 24.33
CA LYS A 102 2.79 -13.62 25.72
C LYS A 102 1.42 -13.47 26.42
N ASP A 103 1.35 -12.68 27.49
CA ASP A 103 0.12 -12.43 28.26
C ASP A 103 -0.68 -11.20 27.76
N THR A 104 -0.33 -10.68 26.59
CA THR A 104 -0.99 -9.49 26.02
C THR A 104 -1.83 -9.86 24.81
N VAL A 105 -3.06 -9.37 24.82
CA VAL A 105 -3.97 -9.36 23.67
C VAL A 105 -3.57 -8.21 22.74
N VAL A 106 -3.24 -8.52 21.49
CA VAL A 106 -2.98 -7.53 20.45
C VAL A 106 -4.22 -7.41 19.57
N VAL A 107 -4.85 -6.24 19.63
CA VAL A 107 -5.95 -5.83 18.77
C VAL A 107 -5.35 -5.07 17.59
N GLN A 108 -5.91 -5.27 16.39
CA GLN A 108 -5.44 -4.61 15.18
C GLN A 108 -6.55 -3.81 14.47
N ASP A 109 -7.81 -3.94 14.86
CA ASP A 109 -8.89 -3.15 14.26
C ASP A 109 -8.94 -1.74 14.89
N PHE A 110 -8.76 -0.71 14.05
CA PHE A 110 -8.88 0.70 14.45
C PHE A 110 -10.32 1.19 14.42
N GLY A 111 -11.25 0.41 13.85
CA GLY A 111 -12.68 0.69 13.81
C GLY A 111 -13.07 1.81 12.85
N ASN A 112 -12.33 2.00 11.75
CA ASN A 112 -12.58 3.06 10.77
C ASN A 112 -13.34 2.61 9.51
N ILE A 113 -13.33 1.31 9.22
CA ILE A 113 -13.95 0.74 8.01
C ILE A 113 -15.31 0.13 8.37
N PHE A 114 -16.29 0.26 7.47
CA PHE A 114 -17.64 -0.32 7.60
C PHE A 114 -18.35 0.07 8.90
N THR A 115 -18.14 1.30 9.38
CA THR A 115 -18.62 1.77 10.70
C THR A 115 -20.13 1.89 10.81
N ARG A 116 -20.83 2.04 9.68
CA ARG A 116 -22.29 2.18 9.62
C ARG A 116 -23.03 0.89 9.27
N LEU A 117 -22.30 -0.18 8.93
CA LEU A 117 -22.89 -1.49 8.70
C LEU A 117 -23.17 -2.21 10.04
N PRO A 118 -24.32 -2.90 10.16
CA PRO A 118 -24.65 -3.70 11.34
C PRO A 118 -23.90 -5.04 11.36
N ILE A 119 -22.58 -5.02 11.18
CA ILE A 119 -21.74 -6.22 11.17
C ILE A 119 -21.41 -6.63 12.61
N LYS A 120 -21.34 -7.95 12.86
CA LYS A 120 -20.85 -8.51 14.12
C LYS A 120 -19.38 -8.15 14.33
N ARG A 121 -19.10 -7.27 15.29
CA ARG A 121 -17.73 -6.88 15.69
C ARG A 121 -17.32 -7.58 16.98
N MET A 122 -16.02 -7.72 17.18
CA MET A 122 -15.48 -8.17 18.45
C MET A 122 -15.90 -7.22 19.57
N LEU A 123 -16.37 -7.76 20.70
CA LEU A 123 -16.78 -6.95 21.84
C LEU A 123 -15.55 -6.45 22.60
N HIS A 124 -14.94 -5.34 22.18
CA HIS A 124 -13.77 -4.76 22.86
C HIS A 124 -14.01 -4.46 24.36
N GLN A 125 -15.27 -4.21 24.75
CA GLN A 125 -15.63 -4.06 26.18
C GLN A 125 -15.45 -5.35 26.99
N ALA A 126 -15.57 -6.54 26.37
CA ALA A 126 -15.27 -7.80 27.06
C ALA A 126 -13.76 -7.96 27.31
N LEU A 127 -12.91 -7.47 26.40
CA LEU A 127 -11.46 -7.49 26.57
C LEU A 127 -11.01 -6.62 27.75
N LEU A 128 -11.62 -5.45 27.93
CA LEU A 128 -11.33 -4.61 29.10
C LEU A 128 -11.71 -5.28 30.43
N ARG A 129 -12.74 -6.14 30.42
CA ARG A 129 -13.22 -6.83 31.62
C ARG A 129 -12.43 -8.09 31.95
N SER A 130 -11.64 -8.62 31.02
CA SER A 130 -10.86 -9.85 31.26
C SER A 130 -9.62 -9.62 32.13
N GLY A 131 -9.22 -8.37 32.36
CA GLY A 131 -8.03 -8.02 33.14
C GLY A 131 -6.70 -8.28 32.41
N ASN A 132 -6.75 -8.76 31.16
CA ASN A 132 -5.57 -8.93 30.32
C ASN A 132 -4.98 -7.57 29.92
N ARG A 133 -3.67 -7.53 29.71
CA ARG A 133 -3.05 -6.38 29.02
C ARG A 133 -3.52 -6.41 27.56
N VAL A 134 -3.89 -5.24 27.05
CA VAL A 134 -4.36 -5.07 25.67
C VAL A 134 -3.52 -3.99 25.00
N HIS A 135 -2.87 -4.35 23.89
CA HIS A 135 -2.19 -3.42 23.01
C HIS A 135 -2.97 -3.29 21.70
N LEU A 136 -2.89 -2.10 21.10
CA LEU A 136 -3.37 -1.84 19.75
C LEU A 136 -2.13 -1.68 18.88
N ASP A 137 -1.98 -2.55 17.89
CA ASP A 137 -0.96 -2.40 16.85
C ASP A 137 -1.64 -2.15 15.52
N PRO A 138 -1.05 -1.33 14.63
CA PRO A 138 -1.52 -1.24 13.25
C PRO A 138 -1.56 -2.62 12.58
N PRO A 139 -2.64 -2.98 11.86
CA PRO A 139 -2.77 -4.25 11.15
C PRO A 139 -1.52 -4.62 10.37
N CYS A 140 -1.09 -5.88 10.48
CA CYS A 140 0.01 -6.42 9.69
C CYS A 140 1.35 -5.66 9.82
N THR A 141 1.54 -4.91 10.91
CA THR A 141 2.80 -4.20 11.21
C THR A 141 3.56 -4.86 12.36
N ASN A 142 4.87 -4.62 12.43
CA ASN A 142 5.70 -4.99 13.57
C ASN A 142 6.24 -3.71 14.22
N THR A 143 5.72 -3.36 15.38
CA THR A 143 6.05 -2.12 16.10
C THR A 143 7.26 -2.27 17.03
N THR A 144 7.84 -3.48 17.12
CA THR A 144 8.92 -3.83 18.07
C THR A 144 10.13 -2.91 17.95
N ALA A 145 10.59 -2.61 16.73
CA ALA A 145 11.81 -1.81 16.52
C ALA A 145 11.65 -0.39 17.08
N ALA A 146 10.56 0.30 16.72
CA ALA A 146 10.27 1.64 17.20
C ALA A 146 10.01 1.65 18.72
N SER A 147 9.23 0.68 19.22
CA SER A 147 8.92 0.59 20.66
C SER A 147 10.17 0.33 21.49
N THR A 148 11.06 -0.56 21.05
CA THR A 148 12.32 -0.85 21.73
C THR A 148 13.21 0.39 21.81
N TYR A 149 13.30 1.16 20.72
CA TYR A 149 14.11 2.37 20.68
C TYR A 149 13.53 3.47 21.58
N LEU A 150 12.23 3.78 21.46
CA LEU A 150 11.59 4.88 22.19
C LEU A 150 11.39 4.59 23.68
N ASN A 151 11.36 3.31 24.08
CA ASN A 151 11.32 2.92 25.50
C ASN A 151 12.70 2.80 26.15
N ASN A 152 13.79 2.96 25.41
CA ASN A 152 15.12 2.98 26.01
C ASN A 152 15.27 4.18 26.97
N PRO A 153 15.70 3.99 28.23
CA PRO A 153 15.81 5.07 29.22
C PRO A 153 16.70 6.23 28.77
N PHE A 154 17.78 5.95 28.04
CA PHE A 154 18.69 6.99 27.52
C PHE A 154 18.00 7.80 26.41
N VAL A 155 17.23 7.15 25.54
CA VAL A 155 16.44 7.81 24.49
C VAL A 155 15.34 8.67 25.12
N ARG A 156 14.61 8.14 26.11
CA ARG A 156 13.58 8.90 26.86
C ARG A 156 14.18 10.14 27.53
N LYS A 157 15.34 9.99 28.17
CA LYS A 157 16.06 11.12 28.77
C LYS A 157 16.52 12.14 27.72
N ALA A 158 17.04 11.68 26.58
CA ALA A 158 17.47 12.55 25.48
C ALA A 158 16.29 13.32 24.83
N LEU A 159 15.10 12.71 24.79
CA LEU A 159 13.86 13.34 24.33
C LEU A 159 13.12 14.12 25.43
N HIS A 160 13.73 14.30 26.60
CA HIS A 160 13.17 15.02 27.75
C HIS A 160 11.81 14.47 28.23
N ILE A 161 11.61 13.15 28.14
CA ILE A 161 10.38 12.50 28.59
C ILE A 161 10.41 12.35 30.12
N PRO A 162 9.42 12.88 30.86
CA PRO A 162 9.33 12.69 32.29
C PRO A 162 9.28 11.20 32.69
N GLU A 163 10.04 10.82 33.71
CA GLU A 163 10.21 9.41 34.12
C GLU A 163 8.90 8.76 34.61
N GLN A 164 7.95 9.55 35.10
CA GLN A 164 6.65 9.07 35.59
C GLN A 164 5.67 8.66 34.47
N LEU A 165 5.95 9.03 33.21
CA LEU A 165 5.06 8.65 32.10
C LEU A 165 5.19 7.16 31.78
N PRO A 166 4.10 6.50 31.34
CA PRO A 166 4.13 5.08 31.00
C PRO A 166 5.06 4.79 29.81
N GLY A 167 5.23 3.50 29.52
CA GLY A 167 5.88 3.05 28.29
C GLY A 167 5.22 3.66 27.05
N TRP A 168 6.03 3.92 26.03
CA TRP A 168 5.56 4.35 24.72
C TRP A 168 5.00 3.14 23.97
N ASP A 169 3.81 3.31 23.40
CA ASP A 169 3.18 2.40 22.46
C ASP A 169 2.89 3.16 21.16
N MET A 170 2.96 2.47 20.02
CA MET A 170 2.68 3.09 18.73
C MET A 170 1.22 3.56 18.63
N CYS A 171 0.29 2.77 19.18
CA CYS A 171 -1.13 3.12 19.24
C CYS A 171 -1.68 2.82 20.63
N ASN A 172 -2.41 3.78 21.21
CA ASN A 172 -3.03 3.60 22.51
C ASN A 172 -4.44 3.02 22.34
N PHE A 173 -4.63 1.79 22.81
CA PHE A 173 -5.91 1.07 22.72
C PHE A 173 -7.07 1.84 23.37
N LEU A 174 -6.87 2.37 24.59
CA LEU A 174 -7.91 3.09 25.33
C LEU A 174 -8.36 4.36 24.61
N VAL A 175 -7.41 5.11 24.07
CA VAL A 175 -7.72 6.29 23.24
C VAL A 175 -8.58 5.89 22.05
N ASN A 176 -8.24 4.80 21.34
CA ASN A 176 -9.01 4.35 20.17
C ASN A 176 -10.45 3.94 20.55
N ILE A 177 -10.64 3.10 21.57
CA ILE A 177 -11.98 2.59 21.92
C ILE A 177 -12.89 3.65 22.55
N GLN A 178 -12.32 4.67 23.18
CA GLN A 178 -13.07 5.79 23.75
C GLN A 178 -13.29 6.91 22.73
N TYR A 179 -12.67 6.81 21.55
CA TYR A 179 -12.75 7.85 20.52
C TYR A 179 -14.15 7.93 19.90
N ARG A 180 -14.74 9.12 19.93
CA ARG A 180 -16.03 9.40 19.28
C ARG A 180 -15.81 10.14 17.96
N ARG A 181 -16.10 9.45 16.85
CA ARG A 181 -16.08 10.04 15.49
C ARG A 181 -17.29 10.95 15.31
N LEU A 182 -17.06 12.24 15.04
CA LEU A 182 -18.11 13.25 14.89
C LEU A 182 -18.42 13.54 13.42
N TYR A 183 -17.38 13.68 12.60
CA TYR A 183 -17.50 14.01 11.19
C TYR A 183 -17.54 12.74 10.33
N GLN A 184 -18.45 12.71 9.36
CA GLN A 184 -18.57 11.58 8.40
C GLN A 184 -17.83 11.85 7.08
N SER A 185 -17.61 13.12 6.77
CA SER A 185 -16.88 13.59 5.60
C SER A 185 -16.21 14.92 5.94
N MET A 186 -15.07 15.18 5.30
CA MET A 186 -14.30 16.42 5.40
C MET A 186 -14.70 17.46 4.33
N ASP A 187 -15.72 17.19 3.51
CA ASP A 187 -16.18 18.06 2.42
C ASP A 187 -16.26 19.53 2.84
N SER A 188 -17.02 19.83 3.90
CA SER A 188 -17.23 21.20 4.37
C SER A 188 -15.94 21.90 4.82
N GLN A 189 -14.99 21.14 5.38
CA GLN A 189 -13.70 21.63 5.83
C GLN A 189 -12.83 22.00 4.62
N TYR A 190 -12.76 21.12 3.61
CA TYR A 190 -12.02 21.39 2.38
C TYR A 190 -12.64 22.55 1.59
N LEU A 191 -13.97 22.60 1.41
CA LEU A 191 -14.64 23.72 0.74
C LEU A 191 -14.39 25.05 1.45
N LYS A 192 -14.37 25.07 2.79
CA LYS A 192 -14.04 26.28 3.57
C LYS A 192 -12.58 26.73 3.37
N LEU A 193 -11.65 25.78 3.26
CA LEU A 193 -10.24 26.07 2.98
C LEU A 193 -10.04 26.57 1.55
N LEU A 194 -10.68 25.92 0.59
CA LEU A 194 -10.63 26.27 -0.84
C LEU A 194 -11.28 27.63 -1.12
N GLY A 195 -12.38 27.95 -0.46
CA GLY A 195 -13.05 29.24 -0.57
C GLY A 195 -12.19 30.44 -0.15
N ALA A 196 -11.13 30.22 0.65
CA ALA A 196 -10.18 31.27 0.98
C ALA A 196 -9.20 31.57 -0.17
N GLN A 197 -9.03 30.64 -1.12
CA GLN A 197 -8.09 30.70 -2.26
C GLN A 197 -6.63 31.02 -1.90
N LYS A 198 -6.23 30.81 -0.63
CA LYS A 198 -4.90 31.13 -0.10
C LYS A 198 -4.03 29.90 0.15
N TYR A 199 -4.64 28.74 0.32
CA TYR A 199 -3.96 27.52 0.73
C TYR A 199 -3.76 26.60 -0.46
N ARG A 200 -2.56 26.01 -0.56
CA ARG A 200 -2.28 24.89 -1.46
C ARG A 200 -2.61 23.58 -0.75
N ILE A 201 -3.48 22.78 -1.34
CA ILE A 201 -3.96 21.52 -0.77
C ILE A 201 -3.46 20.36 -1.61
N LEU A 202 -2.99 19.31 -0.94
CA LEU A 202 -2.53 18.08 -1.58
C LEU A 202 -3.17 16.87 -0.89
N LEU A 203 -3.86 16.02 -1.64
CA LEU A 203 -4.17 14.65 -1.21
C LEU A 203 -3.32 13.71 -2.04
N TYR A 204 -2.69 12.75 -1.37
CA TYR A 204 -1.87 11.73 -2.04
C TYR A 204 -2.15 10.35 -1.46
N ASN A 205 -2.26 9.35 -2.33
CA ASN A 205 -2.57 7.98 -1.91
C ASN A 205 -1.61 7.00 -2.57
N GLY A 206 -1.04 6.11 -1.77
CA GLY A 206 -0.48 4.87 -2.29
C GLY A 206 -1.58 4.02 -2.94
N ASP A 207 -1.32 3.54 -4.16
CA ASP A 207 -2.36 2.90 -4.99
C ASP A 207 -2.64 1.44 -4.65
N VAL A 208 -1.91 0.85 -3.69
CA VAL A 208 -2.11 -0.52 -3.21
C VAL A 208 -2.55 -0.60 -1.75
N ASP A 209 -2.89 0.55 -1.16
CA ASP A 209 -3.54 0.65 0.16
C ASP A 209 -5.03 0.27 0.07
N MET A 210 -5.49 -0.54 1.02
CA MET A 210 -6.89 -0.89 1.19
C MET A 210 -7.54 -0.17 2.38
N ALA A 211 -6.76 0.37 3.33
CA ALA A 211 -7.32 1.05 4.49
C ALA A 211 -7.95 2.41 4.12
N CYS A 212 -7.24 3.19 3.31
CA CYS A 212 -7.67 4.46 2.74
C CYS A 212 -7.29 4.50 1.25
N ASN A 213 -7.99 3.66 0.49
CA ASN A 213 -7.65 3.39 -0.90
C ASN A 213 -7.77 4.63 -1.79
N PHE A 214 -6.96 4.68 -2.85
CA PHE A 214 -6.86 5.86 -3.70
C PHE A 214 -8.17 6.23 -4.41
N LEU A 215 -9.06 5.27 -4.71
CA LEU A 215 -10.31 5.55 -5.40
C LEU A 215 -11.25 6.37 -4.51
N GLY A 216 -11.31 6.06 -3.21
CA GLY A 216 -12.14 6.79 -2.26
C GLY A 216 -11.75 8.26 -2.13
N ASP A 217 -10.45 8.55 -2.04
CA ASP A 217 -9.96 9.94 -1.99
C ASP A 217 -10.01 10.63 -3.37
N GLU A 218 -9.83 9.92 -4.49
CA GLU A 218 -10.01 10.47 -5.84
C GLU A 218 -11.47 10.92 -6.04
N TRP A 219 -12.44 10.07 -5.67
CA TRP A 219 -13.86 10.40 -5.67
C TRP A 219 -14.16 11.58 -4.75
N PHE A 220 -13.50 11.65 -3.59
CA PHE A 220 -13.70 12.73 -2.64
C PHE A 220 -13.28 14.06 -3.24
N VAL A 221 -12.06 14.15 -3.79
CA VAL A 221 -11.56 15.38 -4.43
C VAL A 221 -12.44 15.78 -5.62
N ASP A 222 -12.90 14.81 -6.42
CA ASP A 222 -13.80 15.05 -7.54
C ASP A 222 -15.17 15.60 -7.08
N SER A 223 -15.67 15.09 -5.94
CA SER A 223 -16.95 15.53 -5.36
C SER A 223 -16.93 16.98 -4.86
N LEU A 224 -15.74 17.54 -4.58
CA LEU A 224 -15.59 18.97 -4.23
C LEU A 224 -15.89 19.90 -5.41
N ASN A 225 -16.00 19.37 -6.63
CA ASN A 225 -16.41 20.07 -7.85
C ASN A 225 -15.64 21.38 -8.11
N GLN A 226 -14.32 21.34 -7.88
CA GLN A 226 -13.43 22.48 -8.15
C GLN A 226 -13.13 22.58 -9.64
N LYS A 227 -12.71 23.76 -10.11
CA LYS A 227 -12.31 23.96 -11.50
C LYS A 227 -11.06 23.14 -11.82
N MET A 228 -11.20 22.19 -12.74
CA MET A 228 -10.07 21.40 -13.24
C MET A 228 -9.15 22.29 -14.07
N GLU A 229 -7.86 22.27 -13.75
CA GLU A 229 -6.85 23.02 -14.51
C GLU A 229 -6.02 22.11 -15.39
N VAL A 230 -5.74 20.89 -14.92
CA VAL A 230 -4.90 19.93 -15.62
C VAL A 230 -5.60 18.58 -15.66
N GLN A 231 -5.76 18.04 -16.88
CA GLN A 231 -6.25 16.69 -17.07
C GLN A 231 -5.32 15.69 -16.39
N ARG A 232 -5.88 14.59 -15.89
CA ARG A 232 -5.14 13.50 -15.25
C ARG A 232 -3.95 13.07 -16.13
N ARG A 233 -2.74 13.14 -15.57
CA ARG A 233 -1.49 12.85 -16.28
C ARG A 233 -0.52 12.08 -15.38
N PRO A 234 0.44 11.32 -15.93
CA PRO A 234 1.51 10.76 -15.13
C PRO A 234 2.39 11.87 -14.56
N TRP A 235 2.96 11.64 -13.37
CA TRP A 235 4.05 12.44 -12.82
C TRP A 235 5.31 11.57 -12.72
N LEU A 236 6.48 12.17 -12.92
CA LEU A 236 7.74 11.43 -13.09
C LEU A 236 8.72 11.68 -11.95
N VAL A 237 9.48 10.65 -11.61
CA VAL A 237 10.60 10.70 -10.66
C VAL A 237 11.81 10.05 -11.33
N LYS A 238 12.97 10.69 -11.20
CA LYS A 238 14.25 10.13 -11.64
C LYS A 238 14.83 9.22 -10.57
N TYR A 239 15.18 7.99 -10.95
CA TYR A 239 15.80 6.99 -10.07
C TYR A 239 17.22 6.70 -10.53
N GLY A 240 18.18 7.53 -10.09
CA GLY A 240 19.60 7.35 -10.42
C GLY A 240 19.82 7.16 -11.93
N ASP A 241 20.53 6.08 -12.27
CA ASP A 241 20.85 5.69 -13.64
C ASP A 241 19.70 4.96 -14.37
N SER A 242 18.68 4.52 -13.63
CA SER A 242 17.47 3.90 -14.22
C SER A 242 16.56 4.90 -14.93
N GLY A 243 16.92 6.20 -14.89
CA GLY A 243 16.22 7.26 -15.60
C GLY A 243 14.91 7.69 -14.94
N GLU A 244 14.07 8.38 -15.71
CA GLU A 244 12.74 8.76 -15.27
C GLU A 244 11.77 7.58 -15.33
N GLN A 245 11.03 7.41 -14.25
CA GLN A 245 9.93 6.47 -14.17
C GLN A 245 8.67 7.23 -13.80
N ILE A 246 7.52 6.74 -14.27
CA ILE A 246 6.23 7.17 -13.73
C ILE A 246 6.28 6.95 -12.22
N ALA A 247 5.82 7.88 -11.41
CA ALA A 247 5.70 7.70 -9.95
C ALA A 247 4.23 7.65 -9.54
N GLY A 248 3.33 7.72 -10.51
CA GLY A 248 1.89 7.63 -10.39
C GLY A 248 1.21 8.67 -11.28
N PHE A 249 0.00 9.07 -10.90
CA PHE A 249 -0.82 9.99 -11.68
C PHE A 249 -1.28 11.16 -10.82
N VAL A 250 -1.31 12.34 -11.42
CA VAL A 250 -1.73 13.59 -10.79
C VAL A 250 -2.96 14.15 -11.51
N LYS A 251 -3.88 14.70 -10.74
CA LYS A 251 -5.02 15.51 -11.20
C LYS A 251 -4.99 16.85 -10.44
N GLU A 252 -4.94 17.96 -11.17
CA GLU A 252 -4.78 19.30 -10.58
C GLU A 252 -6.03 20.15 -10.84
N PHE A 253 -6.47 20.79 -9.76
CA PHE A 253 -7.52 21.80 -9.71
C PHE A 253 -6.91 23.06 -9.09
N SER A 254 -7.58 24.22 -9.20
CA SER A 254 -6.98 25.53 -8.88
C SER A 254 -6.13 25.59 -7.61
N ASN A 255 -6.62 25.06 -6.48
CA ASN A 255 -5.90 25.09 -5.20
C ASN A 255 -5.75 23.71 -4.54
N ILE A 256 -6.10 22.64 -5.25
CA ILE A 256 -6.06 21.26 -4.76
C ILE A 256 -5.53 20.31 -5.83
N ALA A 257 -4.61 19.43 -5.43
CA ALA A 257 -4.11 18.36 -6.28
C ALA A 257 -4.38 17.00 -5.61
N PHE A 258 -4.72 16.02 -6.44
CA PHE A 258 -4.82 14.62 -6.05
C PHE A 258 -3.74 13.81 -6.77
N LEU A 259 -2.96 13.02 -6.02
CA LEU A 259 -1.91 12.17 -6.55
C LEU A 259 -2.11 10.72 -6.14
N THR A 260 -1.96 9.82 -7.11
CA THR A 260 -1.63 8.42 -6.82
C THR A 260 -0.13 8.25 -6.82
N ILE A 261 0.36 7.34 -5.98
CA ILE A 261 1.77 6.99 -5.90
C ILE A 261 1.92 5.52 -6.25
N LYS A 262 2.45 5.33 -7.46
CA LYS A 262 2.71 4.05 -8.10
C LYS A 262 4.21 3.92 -8.30
N VAL A 263 4.68 2.72 -8.62
CA VAL A 263 5.93 2.46 -9.37
C VAL A 263 7.15 1.97 -8.60
N GLY A 264 7.67 0.88 -9.16
CA GLY A 264 9.07 0.72 -9.59
C GLY A 264 9.69 -0.54 -9.01
N PRO A 265 10.42 -1.37 -9.79
CA PRO A 265 11.02 -2.61 -9.30
C PRO A 265 11.84 -2.25 -8.06
N GLY A 266 11.64 -3.02 -6.99
CA GLY A 266 12.33 -2.83 -5.74
C GLY A 266 13.83 -2.80 -5.99
N PRO A 267 14.63 -2.34 -5.01
CA PRO A 267 16.05 -2.61 -5.06
C PRO A 267 16.20 -4.10 -5.33
N GLY A 268 16.73 -4.45 -6.51
CA GLY A 268 17.10 -5.82 -6.79
C GLY A 268 17.96 -6.27 -5.62
N GLU A 269 17.73 -7.49 -5.13
CA GLU A 269 18.57 -8.10 -4.10
C GLU A 269 20.04 -7.90 -4.49
N GLY A 270 20.66 -6.92 -3.82
CA GLY A 270 21.91 -6.29 -4.21
C GLY A 270 22.40 -5.52 -2.99
N GLY A 271 22.63 -6.30 -1.93
CA GLY A 271 23.30 -5.98 -0.68
C GLY A 271 23.50 -4.51 -0.31
N LEU A 272 22.67 -4.01 0.60
CA LEU A 272 23.17 -3.11 1.64
C LEU A 272 23.82 -3.98 2.73
N ALA A 273 25.00 -4.52 2.43
CA ALA A 273 25.95 -4.90 3.46
C ALA A 273 26.48 -3.58 4.06
N GLY A 274 26.35 -3.44 5.37
CA GLY A 274 26.63 -2.19 6.08
C GLY A 274 28.00 -1.60 5.77
N GLU A 275 28.05 -0.27 5.69
CA GLU A 275 29.28 0.50 5.76
C GLU A 275 29.91 0.29 7.15
N GLY A 276 30.68 -0.79 7.26
CA GLY A 276 31.62 -1.00 8.34
C GLY A 276 32.75 0.01 8.21
N TRP A 277 32.96 0.77 9.28
CA TRP A 277 34.09 1.68 9.46
C TRP A 277 35.42 0.92 9.27
N GLY A 278 35.99 1.01 8.07
CA GLY A 278 37.30 0.44 7.75
C GLY A 278 38.41 1.31 8.33
N ARG A 279 38.96 0.92 9.49
CA ARG A 279 40.29 1.36 9.91
C ARG A 279 41.33 0.67 9.02
N THR A 280 42.12 1.47 8.36
CA THR A 280 43.35 1.11 7.64
C THR A 280 44.37 0.48 8.58
N HIS A 281 44.96 -0.67 8.23
CA HIS A 281 46.40 -0.99 8.39
C HIS A 281 46.77 -2.26 7.60
N PRO A 282 48.05 -2.41 7.16
CA PRO A 282 48.38 -3.14 5.94
C PRO A 282 48.96 -4.55 6.16
N SER A 283 48.86 -5.30 5.07
CA SER A 283 49.41 -6.60 4.64
C SER A 283 50.68 -7.15 5.33
N PHE A 284 50.68 -8.47 5.60
CA PHE A 284 51.88 -9.32 5.58
C PHE A 284 51.57 -10.72 5.00
N PRO A 285 52.50 -11.40 4.30
CA PRO A 285 52.21 -12.62 3.50
C PRO A 285 52.89 -13.93 4.01
N PHE A 286 52.40 -15.06 3.46
CA PHE A 286 52.95 -16.45 3.39
C PHE A 286 52.73 -17.44 4.56
N PRO A 287 52.83 -18.79 4.36
CA PRO A 287 52.54 -19.63 3.18
C PRO A 287 51.76 -20.95 3.47
N SER A 288 51.35 -21.58 2.36
CA SER A 288 50.90 -22.95 2.08
C SER A 288 51.13 -24.10 3.08
N HIS A 289 50.11 -24.94 3.27
CA HIS A 289 50.26 -26.40 3.39
C HIS A 289 49.04 -27.17 2.82
N PHE A 290 49.36 -28.16 1.98
CA PHE A 290 48.51 -29.19 1.38
C PHE A 290 48.07 -30.26 2.41
N TYR A 291 46.90 -30.88 2.24
CA TYR A 291 46.70 -32.35 2.10
C TYR A 291 45.26 -32.62 1.57
N PRO A 292 45.00 -33.74 0.86
CA PRO A 292 43.96 -33.87 -0.17
C PRO A 292 42.75 -34.76 0.22
N GLY A 293 41.71 -34.72 -0.62
CA GLY A 293 40.81 -35.86 -0.86
C GLY A 293 39.32 -35.59 -0.64
N PHE A 294 38.55 -35.37 -1.71
CA PHE A 294 37.69 -36.37 -2.35
C PHE A 294 36.83 -35.71 -3.44
N HIS A 295 37.01 -36.19 -4.67
CA HIS A 295 36.19 -35.87 -5.84
C HIS A 295 34.84 -36.58 -5.75
N LEU A 296 33.78 -35.93 -6.25
CA LEU A 296 32.73 -36.54 -7.07
C LEU A 296 31.94 -35.43 -7.80
N ALA A 297 32.19 -35.28 -9.10
CA ALA A 297 31.28 -34.72 -10.09
C ALA A 297 31.36 -35.63 -11.33
N PRO A 298 30.23 -35.93 -11.98
CA PRO A 298 30.07 -35.56 -13.39
C PRO A 298 28.60 -35.19 -13.70
N GLN A 299 28.19 -34.51 -14.77
CA GLN A 299 28.77 -33.80 -15.91
C GLN A 299 27.56 -33.14 -16.59
N GLY A 300 27.74 -32.01 -17.28
CA GLY A 300 26.72 -31.54 -18.22
C GLY A 300 26.72 -30.05 -18.56
N GLN A 301 27.87 -29.49 -18.96
CA GLN A 301 27.88 -28.25 -19.75
C GLN A 301 27.85 -28.61 -21.24
N VAL A 302 26.90 -28.03 -21.97
CA VAL A 302 26.95 -27.90 -23.43
C VAL A 302 27.20 -26.43 -23.74
N PHE A 303 28.34 -26.13 -24.35
CA PHE A 303 28.60 -24.86 -25.03
C PHE A 303 28.07 -24.95 -26.46
N ALA A 304 27.38 -23.90 -26.90
CA ALA A 304 27.19 -23.62 -28.33
C ALA A 304 27.55 -22.16 -28.58
N VAL A 305 28.64 -21.95 -29.32
CA VAL A 305 29.01 -20.69 -29.97
C VAL A 305 28.30 -20.67 -31.32
N GLY A 306 27.60 -19.58 -31.63
CA GLY A 306 26.90 -19.38 -32.91
C GLY A 306 26.75 -17.88 -33.22
N GLU A 307 27.20 -17.51 -34.41
CA GLU A 307 27.58 -16.18 -34.90
C GLU A 307 26.47 -15.10 -35.01
N SER A 308 26.93 -13.86 -34.86
CA SER A 308 26.49 -12.60 -35.49
C SER A 308 25.01 -12.38 -35.84
N GLY A 309 24.40 -11.39 -35.18
CA GLY A 309 23.17 -10.76 -35.68
C GLY A 309 22.68 -9.64 -34.76
N ARG A 310 22.73 -8.39 -35.23
CA ARG A 310 22.36 -7.14 -34.54
C ARG A 310 21.12 -7.26 -33.63
N MET A 311 21.27 -6.91 -32.35
CA MET A 311 20.16 -6.72 -31.42
C MET A 311 19.52 -5.34 -31.65
N LYS A 312 18.33 -5.31 -32.25
CA LYS A 312 17.44 -4.14 -32.21
C LYS A 312 16.74 -4.13 -30.85
N ILE A 313 16.93 -3.06 -30.07
CA ILE A 313 16.20 -2.83 -28.84
C ILE A 313 14.79 -2.37 -29.22
N GLY A 314 13.81 -3.27 -29.08
CA GLY A 314 12.39 -2.96 -29.19
C GLY A 314 11.81 -2.62 -27.82
N ARG A 315 10.99 -1.56 -27.73
CA ARG A 315 10.18 -1.24 -26.55
C ARG A 315 9.15 -2.35 -26.33
N PHE A 316 9.22 -3.05 -25.21
CA PHE A 316 8.13 -3.92 -24.77
C PHE A 316 7.11 -3.07 -24.00
N GLY A 317 6.04 -2.68 -24.69
CA GLY A 317 4.77 -2.37 -24.04
C GLY A 317 4.08 -3.70 -23.74
N ALA A 318 3.73 -3.96 -22.48
CA ALA A 318 2.92 -5.10 -22.12
C ALA A 318 1.49 -4.89 -22.66
N GLY A 319 1.18 -5.57 -23.76
CA GLY A 319 -0.16 -5.69 -24.32
C GLY A 319 -0.33 -7.11 -24.83
N TRP A 320 -1.43 -7.74 -24.46
CA TRP A 320 -1.81 -9.06 -24.96
C TRP A 320 -2.16 -8.96 -26.44
N VAL A 321 -1.59 -9.84 -27.27
CA VAL A 321 -2.04 -10.10 -28.64
C VAL A 321 -3.00 -11.29 -28.54
N GLU A 322 -4.28 -11.04 -28.76
CA GLU A 322 -5.29 -12.08 -28.92
C GLU A 322 -5.38 -12.37 -30.42
N GLU A 323 -4.77 -13.48 -30.87
CA GLU A 323 -5.00 -14.00 -32.22
C GLU A 323 -6.25 -14.89 -32.18
N GLU A 324 -7.36 -14.41 -32.76
CA GLU A 324 -8.53 -15.24 -33.00
C GLU A 324 -8.26 -16.30 -34.08
N PRO A 325 -8.69 -17.57 -33.90
CA PRO A 325 -8.49 -18.60 -34.91
C PRO A 325 -9.53 -18.47 -36.04
N HIS A 326 -9.12 -17.88 -37.16
CA HIS A 326 -9.84 -18.03 -38.42
C HIS A 326 -9.64 -19.46 -38.97
N TRP A 327 -10.73 -20.22 -39.03
CA TRP A 327 -10.80 -21.49 -39.76
C TRP A 327 -10.80 -21.23 -41.26
N LEU A 328 -9.70 -21.58 -41.93
CA LEU A 328 -9.68 -21.81 -43.38
C LEU A 328 -9.14 -23.22 -43.64
N GLY A 329 -9.98 -24.05 -44.25
CA GLY A 329 -9.65 -25.42 -44.62
C GLY A 329 -8.59 -25.48 -45.72
N GLY A 330 -7.74 -26.50 -45.65
CA GLY A 330 -6.77 -26.82 -46.70
C GLY A 330 -5.83 -27.94 -46.25
N SER A 331 -5.76 -28.99 -47.06
CA SER A 331 -5.15 -30.29 -46.81
C SER A 331 -3.61 -30.33 -46.90
N ASN A 332 -3.06 -31.38 -46.27
CA ASN A 332 -1.74 -32.00 -46.45
C ASN A 332 -0.49 -31.32 -45.86
N GLY A 333 0.07 -31.96 -44.83
CA GLY A 333 1.49 -31.87 -44.46
C GLY A 333 1.74 -31.92 -42.95
N MET A 334 1.95 -33.11 -42.38
CA MET A 334 2.51 -33.24 -41.03
C MET A 334 3.95 -32.72 -41.03
N LYS A 335 4.17 -31.57 -40.40
CA LYS A 335 5.48 -31.12 -39.92
C LYS A 335 5.38 -30.98 -38.41
N GLU A 336 6.32 -31.61 -37.68
CA GLU A 336 6.42 -31.52 -36.23
C GLU A 336 6.48 -30.06 -35.78
N ALA A 337 5.60 -29.69 -34.85
CA ALA A 337 5.58 -28.37 -34.24
C ALA A 337 6.84 -28.17 -33.38
N PRO A 338 7.45 -26.96 -33.36
CA PRO A 338 8.56 -26.69 -32.46
C PRO A 338 8.10 -26.81 -31.01
N ARG A 339 8.84 -27.59 -30.21
CA ARG A 339 8.67 -27.68 -28.75
C ARG A 339 8.68 -26.26 -28.17
N ALA A 340 7.53 -25.82 -27.64
CA ALA A 340 7.43 -24.57 -26.91
C ALA A 340 8.42 -24.60 -25.74
N ARG A 341 9.37 -23.67 -25.73
CA ARG A 341 10.20 -23.43 -24.54
C ARG A 341 9.25 -22.92 -23.45
N GLU A 342 9.15 -23.65 -22.34
CA GLU A 342 8.53 -23.17 -21.12
C GLU A 342 9.31 -21.93 -20.66
N GLY A 343 8.80 -20.76 -21.03
CA GLY A 343 9.25 -19.50 -20.47
C GLY A 343 8.83 -19.45 -19.01
N ILE A 344 9.80 -19.28 -18.12
CA ILE A 344 9.53 -18.99 -16.71
C ILE A 344 8.71 -17.68 -16.68
N LEU A 345 7.41 -17.79 -16.43
CA LEU A 345 6.53 -16.67 -16.11
C LEU A 345 6.94 -16.16 -14.73
N GLN A 346 7.92 -15.25 -14.69
CA GLN A 346 8.23 -14.52 -13.48
C GLN A 346 7.11 -13.48 -13.28
N SER A 347 6.20 -13.74 -12.35
CA SER A 347 5.15 -12.78 -12.00
C SER A 347 5.81 -11.55 -11.36
N PHE A 348 5.80 -10.42 -12.08
CA PHE A 348 6.09 -9.14 -11.46
C PHE A 348 4.86 -8.73 -10.66
N ALA A 349 4.90 -8.88 -9.34
CA ALA A 349 3.89 -8.28 -8.47
C ALA A 349 3.86 -6.76 -8.71
N PRO A 350 2.68 -6.13 -8.81
CA PRO A 350 2.58 -4.67 -8.92
C PRO A 350 3.20 -4.03 -7.67
N GLN A 351 4.25 -3.22 -7.84
CA GLN A 351 4.93 -2.55 -6.73
C GLN A 351 4.48 -1.09 -6.63
N GLY A 352 3.27 -0.91 -6.10
CA GLY A 352 2.74 0.39 -5.69
C GLY A 352 3.22 0.83 -4.32
N ALA A 353 2.76 1.99 -3.86
CA ALA A 353 2.88 2.38 -2.45
C ALA A 353 1.60 1.98 -1.69
N GLY A 354 1.75 1.53 -0.45
CA GLY A 354 0.67 1.29 0.47
C GLY A 354 0.30 2.53 1.29
N HIS A 355 -0.26 2.30 2.47
CA HIS A 355 -0.76 3.33 3.38
C HIS A 355 0.33 4.27 3.88
N MET A 356 1.52 3.72 4.16
CA MET A 356 2.70 4.46 4.59
C MET A 356 3.59 4.81 3.40
N VAL A 357 3.08 5.66 2.51
CA VAL A 357 3.77 6.10 1.28
C VAL A 357 5.26 6.41 1.47
N PRO A 358 5.70 7.21 2.48
CA PRO A 358 7.12 7.53 2.65
C PRO A 358 7.99 6.32 3.01
N THR A 359 7.41 5.30 3.64
CA THR A 359 8.09 4.04 3.95
C THR A 359 8.28 3.22 2.67
N ASP A 360 7.23 3.11 1.85
CA ASP A 360 7.23 2.24 0.68
C ASP A 360 7.98 2.86 -0.51
N LYS A 361 7.87 4.18 -0.70
CA LYS A 361 8.45 4.92 -1.84
C LYS A 361 9.09 6.24 -1.38
N PRO A 362 10.23 6.19 -0.65
CA PRO A 362 10.84 7.37 -0.04
C PRO A 362 11.26 8.44 -1.06
N GLN A 363 11.87 8.04 -2.18
CA GLN A 363 12.32 8.99 -3.22
C GLN A 363 11.14 9.71 -3.90
N ALA A 364 10.08 8.97 -4.21
CA ALA A 364 8.87 9.55 -4.80
C ALA A 364 8.17 10.49 -3.81
N ALA A 365 8.03 10.06 -2.55
CA ALA A 365 7.44 10.87 -1.49
C ALA A 365 8.21 12.18 -1.27
N LEU A 366 9.55 12.12 -1.22
CA LEU A 366 10.40 13.31 -1.08
C LEU A 366 10.27 14.24 -2.29
N THR A 367 10.26 13.69 -3.51
CA THR A 367 10.10 14.48 -4.74
C THR A 367 8.76 15.19 -4.77
N MET A 368 7.67 14.47 -4.47
CA MET A 368 6.32 15.02 -4.35
C MET A 368 6.27 16.14 -3.29
N PHE A 369 6.80 15.88 -2.09
CA PHE A 369 6.77 16.85 -1.00
C PHE A 369 7.60 18.10 -1.31
N SER A 370 8.76 17.94 -1.94
CA SER A 370 9.57 19.06 -2.42
C SER A 370 8.81 19.90 -3.44
N ARG A 371 8.15 19.28 -4.42
CA ARG A 371 7.33 19.99 -5.42
C ARG A 371 6.14 20.71 -4.76
N PHE A 372 5.49 20.08 -3.78
CA PHE A 372 4.42 20.70 -2.99
C PHE A 372 4.88 21.96 -2.26
N LEU A 373 5.97 21.87 -1.49
CA LEU A 373 6.51 23.00 -0.71
C LEU A 373 6.99 24.15 -1.60
N ASN A 374 7.68 23.83 -2.69
CA ASN A 374 8.24 24.82 -3.62
C ASN A 374 7.22 25.36 -4.64
N LYS A 375 5.94 25.00 -4.48
CA LYS A 375 4.85 25.35 -5.38
C LYS A 375 5.11 24.97 -6.86
N GLN A 376 5.85 23.90 -7.10
CA GLN A 376 6.18 23.40 -8.44
C GLN A 376 5.09 22.46 -8.97
N PRO A 377 4.96 22.28 -10.31
CA PRO A 377 4.14 21.23 -10.89
C PRO A 377 4.63 19.84 -10.48
N TYR A 378 3.70 18.89 -10.35
CA TYR A 378 4.02 17.49 -10.04
C TYR A 378 4.55 16.71 -11.22
#